data_AF-A0A417EXB4-F1
#
_entry.id   AF-A0A417EXB4-F1
#
_cell.length_a   1.000
_cell.length_b   1.000
_cell.length_c   1.000
_cell.angle_alpha   90.00
_cell.angle_beta   90.00
_cell.angle_gamma   90.00
#
_symmetry.space_group_name_H-M   'P 1'
#
loop_
_entity.id
_entity.type
_entity.pdbx_description
1 polymer ?
#
loop_
_entity_poly.entity_id
_entity_poly.type
_entity_poly.pdbx_seq_one_letter_code
_entity_poly.pdbx_strand_id
1 'polypeptide(L)'
;MKKKRVNPHRRPATLADVQKAKKAAQNEAVTTAWAIFFSALRDKEGFGYTRLRRVWDEVNYLADSVSKGYVSIADLEKELEDYGITLR
;
A
#
# COMPACT_ATOMS: atom_id res chain seq x y z
N MET A 1 -17.34 47.30 -9.24
CA MET A 1 -16.43 46.14 -9.11
C MET A 1 -16.79 45.11 -10.18
N LYS A 2 -15.87 44.70 -11.05
CA LYS A 2 -16.13 43.69 -12.09
C LYS A 2 -16.17 42.29 -11.46
N LYS A 3 -17.29 41.57 -11.62
CA LYS A 3 -17.47 40.19 -11.12
C LYS A 3 -16.49 39.26 -11.86
N LYS A 4 -15.64 38.55 -11.11
CA LYS A 4 -14.67 37.60 -11.67
C LYS A 4 -15.44 36.48 -12.40
N ARG A 5 -15.18 36.27 -13.69
CA ARG A 5 -15.77 35.15 -14.45
C ARG A 5 -15.17 33.83 -13.94
N VAL A 6 -15.97 33.03 -13.25
CA VAL A 6 -15.58 31.68 -12.79
C VAL A 6 -16.22 30.66 -13.72
N ASN A 7 -15.46 29.65 -14.16
CA ASN A 7 -15.96 28.57 -15.01
C ASN A 7 -17.10 27.81 -14.29
N PRO A 8 -18.31 27.71 -14.87
CA PRO A 8 -19.45 26.99 -14.28
C PRO A 8 -19.18 25.49 -14.01
N HIS A 9 -18.24 24.89 -14.73
CA HIS A 9 -17.86 23.48 -14.59
C HIS A 9 -16.73 23.25 -13.58
N ARG A 10 -16.20 24.30 -12.95
CA ARG A 10 -15.12 24.16 -11.98
C ARG A 10 -15.66 23.48 -10.72
N ARG A 11 -15.14 22.30 -10.40
CA ARG A 11 -15.32 21.64 -9.10
C ARG A 11 -14.12 21.99 -8.23
N PRO A 12 -14.22 22.97 -7.31
CA PRO A 12 -13.13 23.26 -6.40
C PRO A 12 -12.98 22.09 -5.42
N ALA A 13 -11.79 21.50 -5.36
CA ALA A 13 -11.40 20.57 -4.31
C ALA A 13 -10.51 21.29 -3.32
N THR A 14 -10.68 21.01 -2.03
CA THR A 14 -9.76 21.48 -1.01
C THR A 14 -8.49 20.61 -1.01
N LEU A 15 -7.41 21.10 -0.40
CA LEU A 15 -6.22 20.28 -0.18
C LEU A 15 -6.53 19.03 0.65
N ALA A 16 -7.49 19.12 1.59
CA ALA A 16 -7.95 17.99 2.37
C ALA A 16 -8.63 16.91 1.49
N ASP A 17 -9.45 17.32 0.51
CA ASP A 17 -10.09 16.39 -0.42
C ASP A 17 -9.05 15.65 -1.28
N VAL A 18 -8.03 16.36 -1.74
CA VAL A 18 -6.93 15.77 -2.52
C VAL A 18 -6.13 14.78 -1.67
N GLN A 19 -5.79 15.14 -0.43
CA GLN A 19 -5.08 14.24 0.48
C GLN A 19 -5.90 13.00 0.82
N LYS A 20 -7.21 13.16 1.02
CA LYS A 20 -8.13 12.04 1.26
C LYS A 20 -8.18 11.09 0.07
N ALA A 21 -8.32 11.62 -1.14
CA ALA A 21 -8.32 10.81 -2.36
C ALA A 21 -6.99 10.05 -2.54
N LYS A 22 -5.85 10.72 -2.29
CA LYS A 22 -4.54 10.08 -2.36
C LYS A 22 -4.41 8.91 -1.38
N LYS A 23 -4.81 9.11 -0.11
CA LYS A 23 -4.79 8.05 0.90
C LYS A 23 -5.71 6.88 0.53
N ALA A 24 -6.90 7.16 0.00
CA ALA A 24 -7.84 6.13 -0.43
C ALA A 24 -7.23 5.27 -1.56
N ALA A 25 -6.67 5.92 -2.59
CA ALA A 25 -6.02 5.22 -3.70
C ALA A 25 -4.81 4.38 -3.23
N GLN A 26 -4.00 4.90 -2.31
CA GLN A 26 -2.88 4.14 -1.72
C GLN A 26 -3.38 2.91 -0.96
N ASN A 27 -4.41 3.05 -0.13
CA ASN A 27 -4.97 1.93 0.63
C ASN A 27 -5.57 0.86 -0.28
N GLU A 28 -6.26 1.26 -1.36
CA GLU A 28 -6.80 0.35 -2.35
C GLU A 28 -5.69 -0.42 -3.08
N ALA A 29 -4.63 0.28 -3.50
CA ALA A 29 -3.48 -0.35 -4.14
C ALA A 29 -2.79 -1.37 -3.22
N VAL A 30 -2.56 -1.01 -1.95
CA VAL A 30 -1.96 -1.90 -0.94
C VAL A 30 -2.85 -3.11 -0.68
N THR A 31 -4.17 -2.91 -0.56
CA THR A 31 -5.13 -4.02 -0.36
C THR A 31 -5.14 -4.98 -1.54
N THR A 32 -5.10 -4.44 -2.76
CA THR A 32 -5.06 -5.23 -3.99
C THR A 32 -3.78 -6.05 -4.08
N ALA A 33 -2.61 -5.46 -3.77
CA ALA A 33 -1.33 -6.15 -3.77
C ALA A 33 -1.32 -7.34 -2.79
N TRP A 34 -1.77 -7.14 -1.55
CA TRP A 34 -1.85 -8.21 -0.56
C TRP A 34 -2.83 -9.32 -0.95
N ALA A 35 -3.98 -8.97 -1.54
CA ALA A 35 -4.94 -9.95 -2.02
C ALA A 35 -4.35 -10.85 -3.10
N ILE A 36 -3.62 -10.28 -4.07
CA ILE A 36 -2.92 -11.03 -5.13
C ILE A 36 -1.84 -11.93 -4.51
N PHE A 37 -1.01 -11.39 -3.62
CA PHE A 37 0.07 -12.13 -2.98
C PHE A 37 -0.44 -13.33 -2.17
N PHE A 38 -1.48 -13.15 -1.35
CA PHE A 38 -2.07 -14.26 -0.60
C PHE A 38 -2.78 -15.28 -1.47
N SER A 39 -3.39 -14.84 -2.58
CA SER A 39 -3.97 -15.76 -3.57
C SER A 39 -2.89 -16.63 -4.18
N ALA A 40 -1.73 -16.05 -4.55
CA ALA A 40 -0.58 -16.81 -5.05
C ALA A 40 -0.05 -17.81 -4.02
N LEU A 41 0.13 -17.41 -2.75
CA LEU A 41 0.57 -18.32 -1.68
C LEU A 41 -0.42 -19.47 -1.45
N ARG A 42 -1.71 -19.20 -1.53
CA ARG A 42 -2.73 -20.23 -1.37
C ARG A 42 -2.72 -21.21 -2.54
N ASP A 43 -2.80 -20.68 -3.76
CA ASP A 43 -3.09 -21.46 -4.95
C ASP A 43 -1.86 -22.14 -5.55
N LYS A 44 -0.66 -21.58 -5.32
CA LYS A 44 0.61 -22.11 -5.84
C LYS A 44 1.45 -22.79 -4.77
N GLU A 45 1.55 -22.19 -3.58
CA GLU A 45 2.37 -22.73 -2.49
C GLU A 45 1.57 -23.62 -1.52
N GLY A 46 0.27 -23.78 -1.75
CA GLY A 46 -0.60 -24.67 -0.96
C GLY A 46 -0.86 -24.17 0.46
N PHE A 47 -0.74 -22.86 0.72
CA PHE A 47 -0.96 -22.31 2.06
C PHE A 47 -2.46 -22.34 2.43
N GLY A 48 -2.80 -23.15 3.43
CA GLY A 48 -4.10 -23.07 4.09
C GLY A 48 -4.28 -21.75 4.87
N TYR A 49 -5.52 -21.42 5.22
CA TYR A 49 -5.85 -20.15 5.89
C TYR A 49 -5.10 -19.92 7.21
N THR A 50 -4.78 -20.98 7.97
CA THR A 50 -3.96 -20.87 9.18
C THR A 50 -2.54 -20.38 8.88
N ARG A 51 -1.90 -20.86 7.80
CA ARG A 51 -0.57 -20.40 7.40
C ARG A 51 -0.63 -18.98 6.84
N LEU A 52 -1.65 -18.66 6.06
CA LEU A 52 -1.87 -17.29 5.56
C LEU A 52 -2.05 -16.29 6.72
N ARG A 53 -2.80 -16.67 7.76
CA ARG A 53 -2.97 -15.85 8.98
C ARG A 53 -1.62 -15.55 9.64
N ARG A 54 -0.76 -16.57 9.81
CA ARG A 54 0.58 -16.40 10.38
C ARG A 54 1.45 -15.44 9.56
N VAL A 55 1.42 -15.56 8.23
CA VAL A 55 2.13 -14.62 7.34
C VAL A 55 1.59 -13.20 7.51
N TRP A 56 0.27 -13.04 7.60
CA TRP A 56 -0.33 -11.72 7.82
C TRP A 56 0.04 -11.10 9.16
N ASP A 57 0.08 -11.91 10.23
CA ASP A 57 0.50 -11.43 11.55
C ASP A 57 1.97 -10.95 11.52
N GLU A 58 2.85 -11.66 10.80
CA GLU A 58 4.24 -11.25 10.59
C GLU A 58 4.37 -9.97 9.76
N VAL A 59 3.59 -9.82 8.69
CA VAL A 59 3.55 -8.58 7.90
C VAL A 59 3.17 -7.39 8.78
N ASN A 60 2.18 -7.54 9.66
CA ASN A 60 1.79 -6.47 10.58
C ASN A 60 2.90 -6.14 11.59
N TYR A 61 3.61 -7.15 12.09
CA TYR A 61 4.75 -6.96 12.97
C TYR A 61 5.90 -6.20 12.29
N LEU A 62 6.23 -6.56 11.05
CA LEU A 62 7.25 -5.86 10.25
C LEU A 62 6.82 -4.43 9.93
N ALA A 63 5.56 -4.21 9.54
CA ALA A 63 5.03 -2.88 9.27
C ALA A 63 5.10 -1.96 10.50
N ASP A 64 4.78 -2.49 11.69
CA ASP A 64 4.92 -1.76 12.96
C ASP A 64 6.40 -1.48 13.28
N SER A 65 7.29 -2.44 13.03
CA SER A 65 8.73 -2.29 13.24
C SER A 65 9.34 -1.23 12.31
N VAL A 66 8.90 -1.18 11.05
CA VAL A 66 9.24 -0.12 10.09
C VAL A 66 8.73 1.23 10.58
N SER A 67 7.47 1.31 11.00
CA SER A 67 6.89 2.57 11.50
C SER A 67 7.60 3.10 12.74
N LYS A 68 8.16 2.21 13.57
CA LYS A 68 8.96 2.56 14.76
C LYS A 68 10.43 2.83 14.43
N GLY A 69 10.86 2.61 13.20
CA GLY A 69 12.23 2.81 12.75
C GLY A 69 13.21 1.72 13.20
N TYR A 70 12.71 0.57 13.65
CA TYR A 70 13.55 -0.59 13.99
C TYR A 70 14.06 -1.35 12.76
N VAL A 71 13.31 -1.26 11.65
CA VAL A 71 13.63 -1.90 10.38
C VAL A 71 13.51 -0.87 9.26
N SER A 72 14.46 -0.87 8.33
CA SER A 72 14.43 -0.01 7.14
C SER A 72 13.76 -0.74 5.98
N ILE A 73 12.79 -0.08 5.32
CA ILE A 73 12.20 -0.60 4.07
C ILE A 73 13.26 -0.78 2.99
N ALA A 74 14.20 0.16 2.89
CA ALA A 74 15.26 0.08 1.88
C ALA A 74 16.17 -1.13 2.10
N ASP A 75 16.37 -1.55 3.35
CA ASP A 75 17.17 -2.75 3.65
C ASP A 75 16.40 -4.02 3.26
N LEU A 76 15.09 -4.06 3.52
CA LEU A 76 14.22 -5.16 3.08
C LEU A 76 14.15 -5.26 1.55
N GLU A 77 14.02 -4.13 0.86
CA GLU A 77 14.03 -4.07 -0.61
C GLU A 77 15.35 -4.58 -1.17
N LYS A 78 16.48 -4.11 -0.60
CA LYS A 78 17.81 -4.54 -1.01
C LYS A 78 18.03 -6.04 -0.79
N GLU A 79 17.59 -6.58 0.34
CA GLU A 79 17.67 -8.02 0.60
C GLU A 79 16.92 -8.80 -0.48
N LEU A 80 15.70 -8.39 -0.83
CA LEU A 80 14.93 -9.02 -1.90
C LEU A 80 15.64 -8.90 -3.26
N GLU A 81 16.22 -7.76 -3.57
CA GLU A 81 16.99 -7.54 -4.80
C GLU A 81 18.22 -8.45 -4.90
N ASP A 82 18.92 -8.68 -3.78
CA ASP A 82 20.08 -9.59 -3.72
C ASP A 82 19.69 -11.04 -4.07
N TYR A 83 18.43 -11.41 -3.87
CA TYR A 83 17.84 -12.70 -4.29
C TYR A 83 17.09 -12.63 -5.64
N GLY A 84 17.21 -11.54 -6.39
CA GLY A 84 16.63 -11.37 -7.72
C GLY A 84 15.14 -11.02 -7.72
N ILE A 85 14.59 -10.56 -6.60
CA ILE A 85 13.19 -10.14 -6.46
C ILE A 85 13.15 -8.61 -6.42
N THR A 86 12.60 -7.97 -7.46
CA THR A 86 12.50 -6.51 -7.56
C THR A 86 11.07 -6.03 -7.40
N LEU A 87 10.84 -5.10 -6.46
CA LEU A 87 9.58 -4.40 -6.27
C LEU A 87 9.68 -3.05 -7.02
N ARG A 88 8.78 -2.78 -7.99
CA ARG A 88 8.80 -1.56 -8.83
C ARG A 88 7.56 -0.70 -8.58
#